data_AF-A0A960QYC5-F1
#
_entry.id   AF-A0A960QYC5-F1
#
_cell.length_a   1.000
_cell.length_b   1.000
_cell.length_c   1.000
_cell.angle_alpha   90.00
_cell.angle_beta   90.00
_cell.angle_gamma   90.00
#
_symmetry.space_group_name_H-M   'P 1'
#
loop_
_entity.id
_entity.type
_entity.pdbx_description
1 polymer ?
#
loop_
_entity_poly.entity_id
_entity_poly.type
_entity_poly.pdbx_seq_one_letter_code
_entity_poly.pdbx_strand_id
1 'polypeptide(L)'
;MRRLKWILLGMLLCYGSGIALVKELPPSQWQQEIANIDEAVIKLTDLRNKELANAAWAQNQGDRLQFQSQNLIDARRYWNEADTSREIAARYQEEIDKLEARRKVLLEAHGQSYTPGS
;
A
#
# COMPACT_ATOMS: atom_id res chain seq x y z
N MET A 1 4.06 -76.89 -24.81
CA MET A 1 5.38 -76.45 -25.33
C MET A 1 5.89 -75.30 -24.47
N ARG A 2 7.16 -75.37 -24.07
CA ARG A 2 7.88 -74.44 -23.19
C ARG A 2 8.38 -73.21 -23.98
N ARG A 3 8.47 -72.04 -23.33
CA ARG A 3 9.66 -71.13 -23.21
C ARG A 3 9.20 -69.72 -22.75
N LEU A 4 9.58 -69.30 -21.53
CA LEU A 4 10.64 -68.34 -21.15
C LEU A 4 10.34 -66.88 -21.55
N LYS A 5 9.98 -65.97 -20.62
CA LYS A 5 10.78 -65.18 -19.63
C LYS A 5 11.50 -63.96 -20.22
N TRP A 6 11.08 -62.75 -19.82
CA TRP A 6 11.81 -61.51 -19.39
C TRP A 6 10.70 -60.57 -18.84
N ILE A 7 10.50 -60.26 -17.55
CA ILE A 7 11.21 -59.39 -16.58
C ILE A 7 11.41 -57.92 -17.02
N LEU A 8 10.78 -57.02 -16.22
CA LEU A 8 11.05 -55.60 -15.90
C LEU A 8 10.86 -54.49 -16.95
N LEU A 9 9.86 -53.63 -16.67
CA LEU A 9 9.85 -52.15 -16.60
C LEU A 9 8.36 -51.78 -16.78
N GLY A 10 7.65 -51.11 -15.88
CA GLY A 10 8.02 -50.00 -15.03
C GLY A 10 6.93 -48.94 -15.24
N MET A 11 6.08 -48.67 -14.25
CA MET A 11 5.55 -47.33 -14.05
C MET A 11 4.96 -47.20 -12.66
N LEU A 12 5.81 -46.65 -11.80
CA LEU A 12 5.47 -45.87 -10.63
C LEU A 12 4.45 -44.79 -11.04
N LEU A 13 3.24 -44.82 -10.47
CA LEU A 13 2.44 -43.61 -10.30
C LEU A 13 2.26 -43.43 -8.80
N CYS A 14 3.17 -42.62 -8.27
CA CYS A 14 3.11 -42.03 -6.94
C CYS A 14 1.94 -41.02 -6.84
N TYR A 15 1.74 -40.61 -5.59
CA TYR A 15 0.96 -39.47 -5.09
C TYR A 15 -0.49 -39.83 -4.77
N GLY A 16 -0.87 -40.11 -3.53
CA GLY A 16 -0.29 -39.67 -2.26
C GLY A 16 -1.33 -38.80 -1.55
N SER A 17 -1.84 -39.33 -0.45
CA SER A 17 -2.52 -38.63 0.63
C SER A 17 -1.77 -37.34 1.00
N GLY A 18 -2.46 -36.22 1.21
CA GLY A 18 -1.80 -35.04 1.77
C GLY A 18 -2.61 -33.76 1.67
N ILE A 19 -3.27 -33.41 2.78
CA ILE A 19 -3.47 -32.01 3.16
C ILE A 19 -2.07 -31.37 3.25
N ALA A 20 -1.80 -30.35 2.44
CA ALA A 20 -0.73 -29.35 2.55
C ALA A 20 -0.55 -28.74 1.14
N LEU A 21 -0.51 -27.44 0.93
CA LEU A 21 0.41 -26.51 1.56
C LEU A 21 -0.24 -25.14 1.38
N VAL A 22 -0.62 -24.48 2.48
CA VAL A 22 -0.48 -23.02 2.51
C VAL A 22 0.96 -22.81 2.07
N LYS A 23 1.17 -22.25 0.87
CA LYS A 23 2.50 -21.78 0.49
C LYS A 23 2.80 -20.67 1.50
N GLU A 24 3.35 -21.05 2.63
CA GLU A 24 4.12 -20.16 3.48
C GLU A 24 5.20 -19.62 2.56
N LEU A 25 4.96 -18.40 2.06
CA LEU A 25 5.97 -17.61 1.41
C LEU A 25 7.21 -17.65 2.31
N PRO A 26 8.40 -17.91 1.75
CA PRO A 26 9.61 -18.03 2.57
C PRO A 26 9.70 -16.81 3.50
N PRO A 27 10.13 -16.99 4.76
CA PRO A 27 10.10 -15.95 5.79
C PRO A 27 10.72 -14.60 5.39
N SER A 28 11.50 -14.55 4.31
CA SER A 28 12.10 -13.35 3.74
C SER A 28 11.15 -12.49 2.87
N GLN A 29 10.16 -13.06 2.18
CA GLN A 29 9.40 -12.31 1.16
C GLN A 29 8.31 -11.42 1.75
N TRP A 30 7.55 -11.93 2.72
CA TRP A 30 6.47 -11.16 3.34
C TRP A 30 7.01 -10.07 4.28
N GLN A 31 8.13 -10.31 4.96
CA GLN A 31 8.83 -9.29 5.76
C GLN A 31 9.37 -8.17 4.87
N GLN A 32 9.90 -8.51 3.69
CA GLN A 32 10.34 -7.53 2.71
C GLN A 32 9.14 -6.73 2.15
N GLU A 33 7.99 -7.37 1.91
CA GLU A 33 6.76 -6.66 1.51
C GLU A 33 6.31 -5.67 2.59
N ILE A 34 6.36 -6.05 3.87
CA ILE A 34 6.07 -5.13 4.99
C ILE A 34 7.05 -3.97 5.02
N ALA A 35 8.36 -4.22 4.88
CA ALA A 35 9.36 -3.15 4.86
C ALA A 35 9.14 -2.17 3.69
N ASN A 36 8.78 -2.69 2.51
CA ASN A 36 8.43 -1.86 1.35
C ASN A 36 7.15 -1.05 1.60
N ILE A 37 6.15 -1.63 2.25
CA ILE A 37 4.93 -0.93 2.64
C ILE A 37 5.25 0.19 3.63
N ASP A 38 6.05 -0.09 4.66
CA ASP A 38 6.43 0.90 5.67
C ASP A 38 7.18 2.08 5.04
N GLU A 39 8.13 1.81 4.12
CA GLU A 39 8.82 2.85 3.36
C GLU A 39 7.87 3.68 2.48
N ALA A 40 6.91 3.02 1.82
CA ALA A 40 5.92 3.70 1.00
C ALA A 40 4.97 4.58 1.83
N VAL A 41 4.53 4.11 3.00
CA VAL A 41 3.68 4.86 3.94
C VAL A 41 4.41 6.12 4.43
N ILE A 42 5.69 6.02 4.78
CA ILE A 42 6.51 7.17 5.17
C ILE A 42 6.57 8.21 4.05
N LYS A 43 6.91 7.77 2.82
CA LYS A 43 7.00 8.67 1.66
C LYS A 43 5.67 9.35 1.35
N LEU A 44 4.57 8.60 1.35
CA LEU A 44 3.23 9.15 1.09
C LEU A 44 2.79 10.10 2.21
N THR A 45 3.17 9.81 3.46
CA THR A 45 2.91 10.71 4.60
C THR A 45 3.63 12.04 4.43
N ASP A 46 4.89 12.02 4.02
CA ASP A 46 5.66 13.25 3.74
C ASP A 46 5.04 14.06 2.61
N LEU A 47 4.63 13.40 1.52
CA LEU A 47 3.96 14.03 0.38
C LEU A 47 2.60 14.63 0.78
N ARG A 48 1.79 13.88 1.53
CA ARG A 48 0.52 14.36 2.09
C ARG A 48 0.72 15.60 2.95
N ASN A 49 1.68 15.56 3.88
CA ASN A 49 1.94 16.67 4.78
C ASN A 49 2.43 17.92 4.02
N LYS A 50 3.24 17.73 2.97
CA LYS A 50 3.64 18.81 2.06
C LYS A 50 2.45 19.45 1.36
N GLU A 51 1.52 18.65 0.82
CA GLU A 51 0.33 19.19 0.17
C GLU A 51 -0.62 19.88 1.16
N LEU A 52 -0.77 19.38 2.39
CA LEU A 52 -1.53 20.06 3.42
C LEU A 52 -0.90 21.42 3.80
N ALA A 53 0.44 21.50 3.85
CA ALA A 53 1.15 22.76 4.06
C ALA A 53 0.94 23.74 2.91
N ASN A 54 0.99 23.27 1.65
CA ASN A 54 0.69 24.07 0.47
C ASN A 54 -0.76 24.61 0.51
N ALA A 55 -1.73 23.75 0.85
CA ALA A 55 -3.12 24.13 0.97
C ALA A 55 -3.33 25.22 2.03
N ALA A 56 -2.71 25.08 3.20
CA ALA A 56 -2.78 26.08 4.25
C ALA A 56 -2.15 27.42 3.83
N TRP A 57 -1.01 27.38 3.15
CA TRP A 57 -0.37 28.59 2.62
C TRP A 57 -1.25 29.28 1.59
N ALA A 58 -1.79 28.54 0.61
CA ALA A 58 -2.62 29.09 -0.45
C ALA A 58 -3.94 29.66 0.12
N GLN A 59 -4.58 28.98 1.08
CA GLN A 59 -5.73 29.50 1.80
C GLN A 59 -5.42 30.86 2.43
N ASN A 60 -4.32 30.96 3.16
CA ASN A 60 -3.90 32.20 3.81
C ASN A 60 -3.63 33.33 2.79
N GLN A 61 -3.05 33.02 1.62
CA GLN A 61 -2.88 34.04 0.57
C GLN A 61 -4.23 34.50 -0.01
N GLY A 62 -5.15 33.57 -0.24
CA GLY A 62 -6.50 33.89 -0.70
C GLY A 62 -7.22 34.82 0.28
N ASP A 63 -7.17 34.49 1.57
CA ASP A 63 -7.80 35.27 2.63
C ASP A 63 -7.18 36.66 2.75
N ARG A 64 -5.84 36.77 2.66
CA ARG A 64 -5.15 38.07 2.63
C ARG A 64 -5.60 38.91 1.44
N LEU A 65 -5.68 38.34 0.25
CA LEU A 65 -6.10 39.07 -0.95
C LEU A 65 -7.56 39.53 -0.86
N GLN A 66 -8.45 38.71 -0.30
CA GLN A 66 -9.84 39.10 -0.06
C GLN A 66 -9.94 40.25 0.95
N PHE A 67 -9.34 40.10 2.12
CA PHE A 67 -9.61 41.00 3.26
C PHE A 67 -8.69 42.21 3.33
N GLN A 68 -7.46 42.12 2.82
CA GLN A 68 -6.49 43.23 2.86
C GLN A 68 -6.47 44.03 1.56
N SER A 69 -6.50 43.33 0.42
CA SER A 69 -6.33 43.95 -0.90
C SER A 69 -7.63 44.09 -1.69
N GLN A 70 -8.75 43.50 -1.21
CA GLN A 70 -10.02 43.40 -1.92
C GLN A 70 -9.91 42.82 -3.34
N ASN A 71 -8.86 42.03 -3.60
CA ASN A 71 -8.60 41.40 -4.89
C ASN A 71 -9.23 40.00 -4.92
N LEU A 72 -10.53 39.97 -5.21
CA LEU A 72 -11.33 38.72 -5.20
C LEU A 72 -10.97 37.75 -6.32
N ILE A 73 -10.43 38.24 -7.44
CA ILE A 73 -10.07 37.39 -8.59
C ILE A 73 -8.87 36.52 -8.23
N ASP A 74 -7.80 37.13 -7.71
CA ASP A 74 -6.62 36.38 -7.31
C ASP A 74 -6.87 35.58 -6.02
N ALA A 75 -7.69 36.09 -5.11
CA ALA A 75 -8.11 35.32 -3.94
C ALA A 75 -8.75 33.98 -4.33
N ARG A 76 -9.66 34.00 -5.32
CA ARG A 76 -10.30 32.79 -5.84
C ARG A 76 -9.31 31.80 -6.45
N ARG A 77 -8.27 32.29 -7.14
CA ARG A 77 -7.22 31.42 -7.69
C ARG A 77 -6.48 30.67 -6.59
N TYR A 78 -6.10 31.37 -5.52
CA TYR A 78 -5.44 30.77 -4.37
C TYR A 78 -6.32 29.78 -3.60
N TRP A 79 -7.62 30.04 -3.46
CA TRP A 79 -8.52 29.06 -2.85
C TRP A 79 -8.68 27.80 -3.72
N ASN A 80 -8.77 27.95 -5.05
CA ASN A 80 -8.79 26.79 -5.94
C ASN A 80 -7.49 25.96 -5.85
N GLU A 81 -6.34 26.63 -5.70
CA GLU A 81 -5.06 25.95 -5.44
C GLU A 81 -5.07 25.21 -4.11
N ALA A 82 -5.61 25.83 -3.05
CA ALA A 82 -5.76 25.18 -1.75
C ALA A 82 -6.64 23.93 -1.83
N ASP A 83 -7.78 24.00 -2.53
CA ASP A 83 -8.67 22.86 -2.74
C ASP A 83 -7.99 21.75 -3.56
N THR A 84 -7.25 22.11 -4.60
CA THR A 84 -6.49 21.15 -5.41
C THR A 84 -5.46 20.40 -4.54
N SER A 85 -4.69 21.11 -3.71
CA SER A 85 -3.73 20.48 -2.80
C SER A 85 -4.42 19.59 -1.74
N ARG A 86 -5.60 19.98 -1.22
CA ARG A 86 -6.40 19.13 -0.33
C ARG A 86 -6.85 17.84 -1.01
N GLU A 87 -7.31 17.93 -2.26
CA GLU A 87 -7.68 16.75 -3.03
C GLU A 87 -6.50 15.80 -3.26
N ILE A 88 -5.31 16.34 -3.56
CA ILE A 88 -4.10 15.53 -3.72
C ILE A 88 -3.71 14.87 -2.39
N ALA A 89 -3.74 15.61 -1.28
CA ALA A 89 -3.49 15.07 0.05
C ALA A 89 -4.47 13.94 0.42
N ALA A 90 -5.76 14.09 0.07
CA ALA A 90 -6.75 13.04 0.28
C ALA A 90 -6.43 11.76 -0.51
N ARG A 91 -5.99 11.88 -1.77
CA ARG A 91 -5.55 10.72 -2.56
C ARG A 91 -4.34 10.02 -1.94
N TYR A 92 -3.37 10.78 -1.41
CA TYR A 92 -2.26 10.16 -0.67
C TYR A 92 -2.73 9.44 0.58
N GLN A 93 -3.72 9.98 1.31
CA GLN A 93 -4.31 9.29 2.45
C GLN A 93 -4.99 7.99 2.05
N GLU A 94 -5.76 7.97 0.96
CA GLU A 94 -6.39 6.75 0.46
C GLU A 94 -5.37 5.65 0.12
N GLU A 95 -4.22 6.02 -0.45
CA GLU A 95 -3.15 5.06 -0.73
C GLU A 95 -2.43 4.57 0.54
N ILE A 96 -2.25 5.44 1.54
CA ILE A 96 -1.77 5.05 2.88
C ILE A 96 -2.72 4.02 3.48
N ASP A 97 -4.03 4.29 3.48
CA ASP A 97 -5.04 3.40 4.06
C ASP A 97 -5.04 2.01 3.39
N LYS A 98 -4.90 1.96 2.05
CA LYS A 98 -4.79 0.70 1.30
C LYS A 98 -3.54 -0.09 1.69
N LEU A 99 -2.40 0.59 1.81
CA LEU A 99 -1.14 -0.02 2.21
C LEU A 99 -1.18 -0.54 3.64
N GLU A 100 -1.76 0.21 4.57
CA GLU A 100 -1.95 -0.21 5.95
C GLU A 100 -2.90 -1.41 6.06
N ALA A 101 -4.00 -1.43 5.29
CA ALA A 101 -4.89 -2.58 5.20
C ALA A 101 -4.16 -3.82 4.66
N ARG A 102 -3.31 -3.66 3.63
CA ARG A 102 -2.47 -4.74 3.10
C ARG A 102 -1.48 -5.26 4.14
N ARG A 103 -0.81 -4.36 4.85
CA ARG A 103 0.12 -4.69 5.94
C ARG A 103 -0.56 -5.49 7.05
N LYS A 104 -1.75 -5.07 7.46
CA LYS A 104 -2.56 -5.77 8.46
C LYS A 104 -2.86 -7.21 8.01
N VAL A 105 -3.32 -7.41 6.78
CA VAL A 105 -3.60 -8.74 6.23
C VAL A 105 -2.35 -9.62 6.21
N LEU A 106 -1.19 -9.08 5.85
CA LEU A 106 0.08 -9.82 5.86
C LEU A 106 0.48 -10.24 7.28
N LEU A 107 0.41 -9.34 8.25
CA LEU A 107 0.75 -9.64 9.65
C LEU A 107 -0.18 -10.69 10.24
N GLU A 108 -1.48 -10.55 10.04
CA GLU A 108 -2.48 -11.52 10.52
C GLU A 108 -2.28 -12.91 9.90
N ALA A 109 -1.95 -12.99 8.60
CA ALA A 109 -1.65 -14.24 7.91
C ALA A 109 -0.41 -14.97 8.47
N HIS A 110 0.51 -14.24 9.10
CA HIS A 110 1.73 -14.77 9.69
C HIS A 110 1.71 -14.78 11.24
N GLY A 111 0.54 -14.61 11.86
CA GLY A 111 0.36 -14.69 13.31
C GLY A 111 0.98 -13.54 14.10
N GLN A 112 1.24 -12.40 13.46
CA GLN A 112 1.76 -11.19 14.10
C GLN A 112 0.66 -10.17 14.36
N SER A 113 0.79 -9.41 15.45
CA SER A 113 -0.15 -8.34 15.77
C SER A 113 0.13 -7.09 14.95
N TYR A 114 -0.91 -6.50 14.36
CA TYR A 114 -0.83 -5.20 13.68
C TYR A 114 -1.01 -4.06 14.68
N THR A 115 -0.02 -3.17 14.74
CA THR A 115 -0.12 -1.83 15.31
C THR A 115 -0.08 -0.82 14.16
N PRO A 116 -1.09 0.06 14.02
CA PRO A 116 -1.04 1.17 13.08
C PRO A 116 0.14 2.09 13.35
N GLY A 117 0.68 2.74 12.31
CA GLY A 117 1.68 3.78 12.47
C GLY A 117 1.06 4.96 13.21
N SER A 118 1.67 5.36 14.34
CA SER A 118 1.30 6.54 15.12
C SER A 118 1.73 7.84 14.44
#